data_AF-A0A8T7BQV0-F1
#
_entry.id   AF-A0A8T7BQV0-F1
#
_cell.length_a   1.000
_cell.length_b   1.000
_cell.length_c   1.000
_cell.angle_alpha   90.00
_cell.angle_beta   90.00
_cell.angle_gamma   90.00
#
_symmetry.space_group_name_H-M   'P 1'
#
loop_
_entity.id
_entity.type
_entity.pdbx_description
1 polymer ?
#
loop_
_entity_poly.entity_id
_entity_poly.type
_entity_poly.pdbx_seq_one_letter_code
_entity_poly.pdbx_strand_id
1 'polypeptide(L)'
;MHRDSNFLSHLATGELSSRGMVVLAMNPRCDNNEARCAPWENNALDVKQGVEFLRNVPGIESVVLFGHSGGGPTMSFYQAVAEQGVE
;
A
#
# COMPACT_ATOMS: atom_id res chain seq x y z
N MET A 1 -0.04 3.32 -2.21
CA MET A 1 1.24 3.70 -1.58
C MET A 1 2.34 3.63 -2.65
N HIS A 2 3.30 4.54 -2.65
CA HIS A 2 4.55 4.45 -3.44
C HIS A 2 5.69 3.90 -2.59
N ARG A 3 6.80 3.48 -3.19
CA ARG A 3 7.99 2.97 -2.48
C ARG A 3 8.54 3.94 -1.42
N ASP A 4 8.65 5.22 -1.75
CA ASP A 4 9.41 6.24 -0.99
C ASP A 4 8.79 7.65 -1.07
N SER A 5 7.60 7.78 -1.65
CA SER A 5 7.02 9.07 -2.04
C SER A 5 5.63 9.24 -1.45
N ASN A 6 5.21 10.49 -1.32
CA ASN A 6 3.87 10.84 -0.86
C ASN A 6 2.81 10.35 -1.85
N PHE A 7 1.84 9.59 -1.36
CA PHE A 7 0.75 9.02 -2.15
C PHE A 7 -0.64 9.48 -1.67
N LEU A 8 -0.70 10.37 -0.67
CA LEU A 8 -1.97 10.83 -0.09
C LEU A 8 -2.80 11.63 -1.09
N SER A 9 -2.14 12.41 -1.95
CA SER A 9 -2.78 13.23 -2.98
C SER A 9 -2.78 12.58 -4.37
N HIS A 10 -2.52 11.28 -4.47
CA HIS A 10 -2.53 10.59 -5.77
C HIS A 10 -3.92 10.65 -6.41
N LEU A 11 -4.01 10.96 -7.71
CA LEU A 11 -5.29 11.14 -8.42
C LEU A 11 -6.25 9.97 -8.22
N ALA A 12 -5.75 8.73 -8.27
CA ALA A 12 -6.58 7.54 -8.05
C ALA A 12 -7.28 7.53 -6.68
N THR A 13 -6.71 8.17 -5.65
CA THR A 13 -7.33 8.25 -4.32
C THR A 13 -8.66 9.01 -4.39
N GLY A 14 -8.67 10.16 -5.06
CA GLY A 14 -9.88 10.96 -5.24
C GLY A 14 -10.85 10.32 -6.22
N GLU A 15 -10.35 9.88 -7.37
CA GLU A 15 -11.19 9.36 -8.47
C GLU A 15 -11.85 8.01 -8.17
N LEU A 16 -11.22 7.14 -7.38
CA LEU A 16 -11.85 5.87 -6.98
C LEU A 16 -12.85 6.10 -5.84
N SER A 17 -12.52 6.98 -4.89
CA SER A 17 -13.43 7.32 -3.79
C SER A 17 -14.71 7.98 -4.29
N SER A 18 -14.62 8.89 -5.26
CA SER A 18 -15.79 9.55 -5.88
C SER A 18 -16.72 8.57 -6.60
N ARG A 19 -16.23 7.38 -6.96
CA ARG A 19 -16.98 6.29 -7.62
C ARG A 19 -17.54 5.26 -6.64
N GLY A 20 -17.50 5.54 -5.33
CA GLY A 20 -18.10 4.72 -4.29
C GLY A 20 -17.20 3.61 -3.73
N MET A 21 -15.89 3.64 -4.03
CA MET A 21 -14.94 2.73 -3.41
C MET A 21 -14.44 3.28 -2.07
N VAL A 22 -14.27 2.40 -1.08
CA VAL A 22 -13.47 2.74 0.11
C VAL A 22 -12.01 2.71 -0.31
N VAL A 23 -11.31 3.84 -0.14
CA VAL A 23 -9.91 3.98 -0.53
C VAL A 23 -9.07 4.37 0.67
N LEU A 24 -7.99 3.63 0.91
CA LEU A 24 -6.95 3.99 1.87
C LEU A 24 -5.70 4.44 1.12
N ALA A 25 -5.38 5.73 1.20
CA ALA A 25 -4.10 6.25 0.74
C ALA A 25 -3.09 6.27 1.89
N MET A 26 -1.87 5.86 1.60
CA MET A 26 -0.80 5.72 2.60
C MET A 26 0.55 6.09 2.02
N ASN A 27 1.40 6.64 2.89
CA ASN A 27 2.81 6.83 2.63
C ASN A 27 3.63 5.70 3.28
N PRO A 28 4.77 5.34 2.70
CA PRO A 28 5.70 4.41 3.31
C PRO A 28 6.38 5.04 4.54
N ARG A 29 7.03 4.24 5.39
CA ARG A 29 7.87 4.71 6.51
C ARG A 29 8.96 5.69 6.12
N CYS A 30 9.32 5.72 4.84
CA CYS A 30 10.42 6.46 4.27
C CYS A 30 9.98 7.56 3.30
N ASP A 31 8.81 8.17 3.54
CA ASP A 31 8.28 9.27 2.74
C ASP A 31 9.33 10.38 2.49
N ASN A 32 9.59 10.62 1.21
CA ASN A 32 10.56 11.56 0.68
C ASN A 32 11.98 11.37 1.24
N ASN A 33 12.33 10.14 1.63
CA ASN A 33 13.64 9.80 2.19
C ASN A 33 14.03 8.36 1.84
N GLU A 34 14.50 8.14 0.60
CA GLU A 34 14.86 6.82 0.08
C GLU A 34 15.90 6.08 0.94
N ALA A 35 16.84 6.80 1.57
CA ALA A 35 17.85 6.21 2.45
C ALA A 35 17.22 5.52 3.69
N ARG A 36 16.03 5.97 4.12
CA ARG A 36 15.26 5.33 5.21
C ARG A 36 14.43 4.12 4.75
N CYS A 37 14.36 3.87 3.44
CA CYS A 37 13.65 2.71 2.90
C CYS A 37 14.47 1.42 2.99
N ALA A 38 15.72 1.44 3.46
CA ALA A 38 16.58 0.26 3.52
C ALA A 38 16.35 -0.56 4.82
N PRO A 39 16.17 -1.89 4.75
CA PRO A 39 15.98 -2.70 3.53
C PRO A 39 14.60 -2.48 2.89
N TRP A 40 14.52 -2.52 1.55
CA TRP A 40 13.31 -2.17 0.78
C TRP A 40 12.09 -3.02 1.16
N GLU A 41 12.33 -4.29 1.51
CA GLU A 41 11.35 -5.29 1.90
C GLU A 41 10.51 -4.83 3.11
N ASN A 42 11.05 -3.96 3.95
CA ASN A 42 10.33 -3.37 5.07
C ASN A 42 9.09 -2.58 4.65
N ASN A 43 9.00 -2.09 3.41
CA ASN A 43 7.79 -1.45 2.91
C ASN A 43 6.58 -2.39 2.92
N ALA A 44 6.79 -3.71 2.82
CA ALA A 44 5.70 -4.69 2.94
C ALA A 44 5.02 -4.66 4.32
N LEU A 45 5.75 -4.32 5.38
CA LEU A 45 5.18 -4.17 6.72
C LEU A 45 4.28 -2.92 6.81
N ASP A 46 4.54 -1.89 6.03
CA ASP A 46 3.69 -0.69 5.96
C ASP A 46 2.41 -0.98 5.16
N VAL A 47 2.52 -1.73 4.05
CA VAL A 47 1.36 -2.24 3.31
C VAL A 47 0.49 -3.12 4.22
N LYS A 48 1.12 -4.03 4.99
CA LYS A 48 0.42 -4.90 5.94
C LYS A 48 -0.49 -4.12 6.89
N GLN A 49 0.03 -3.06 7.51
CA GLN A 49 -0.75 -2.22 8.44
C GLN A 49 -2.00 -1.63 7.78
N GLY A 50 -1.89 -1.20 6.52
CA GLY A 50 -3.03 -0.69 5.75
C GLY A 50 -4.08 -1.75 5.44
N VAL A 51 -3.63 -2.94 5.04
CA VAL A 51 -4.50 -4.08 4.74
C VAL A 51 -5.23 -4.55 6.01
N GLU A 52 -4.52 -4.66 7.13
CA GLU A 52 -5.11 -5.01 8.42
C GLU A 52 -6.12 -3.96 8.89
N PHE A 53 -5.83 -2.68 8.70
CA PHE A 53 -6.78 -1.61 8.97
C PHE A 53 -8.07 -1.78 8.15
N LEU A 54 -7.97 -1.96 6.83
CA LEU A 54 -9.14 -2.13 5.95
C LEU A 54 -9.94 -3.39 6.27
N ARG A 55 -9.27 -4.51 6.56
CA ARG A 55 -9.95 -5.78 6.91
C ARG A 55 -10.75 -5.70 8.21
N ASN A 56 -10.41 -4.75 9.09
CA ASN A 56 -11.16 -4.51 10.32
C ASN A 56 -12.35 -3.56 10.14
N VAL A 57 -12.53 -2.95 8.96
CA VAL A 57 -13.69 -2.10 8.66
C VAL A 57 -14.90 -2.98 8.32
N PRO A 58 -16.03 -2.84 9.03
CA PRO A 58 -17.24 -3.62 8.72
C PRO A 58 -17.72 -3.43 7.28
N GLY A 59 -18.04 -4.54 6.62
CA GLY A 59 -18.54 -4.57 5.24
C GLY A 59 -17.45 -4.63 4.16
N ILE A 60 -16.16 -4.57 4.52
CA ILE A 60 -15.07 -4.81 3.56
C ILE A 60 -14.81 -6.33 3.45
N GLU A 61 -15.21 -6.91 2.33
CA GLU A 61 -14.99 -8.35 2.04
C GLU A 61 -13.69 -8.62 1.28
N SER A 62 -13.17 -7.62 0.58
CA SER A 62 -12.00 -7.75 -0.28
C SER A 62 -11.19 -6.47 -0.29
N VAL A 63 -9.86 -6.61 -0.32
CA VAL A 63 -8.91 -5.50 -0.40
C VAL A 63 -8.12 -5.66 -1.70
N VAL A 64 -8.20 -4.64 -2.56
CA VAL A 64 -7.44 -4.58 -3.81
C VAL A 64 -6.19 -3.73 -3.58
N LEU A 65 -5.03 -4.25 -3.96
CA LEU A 65 -3.76 -3.52 -3.90
C LEU A 65 -3.58 -2.71 -5.18
N PHE A 66 -3.25 -1.43 -5.02
CA PHE A 66 -3.00 -0.50 -6.12
C PHE A 66 -1.60 0.11 -5.99
N GLY A 67 -0.79 -0.02 -7.05
CA GLY A 67 0.57 0.51 -7.12
C GLY A 67 0.94 0.96 -8.53
N HIS A 68 1.71 2.04 -8.63
CA HIS A 68 2.29 2.57 -9.87
C HIS A 68 3.77 2.86 -9.65
N SER A 69 4.60 2.73 -10.70
CA SER A 69 6.05 2.90 -10.64
C SER A 69 6.66 2.05 -9.50
N GLY A 70 7.40 2.63 -8.56
CA GLY A 70 7.96 1.90 -7.40
C GLY A 70 6.90 1.27 -6.49
N GLY A 71 5.67 1.77 -6.51
CA GLY A 71 4.56 1.17 -5.77
C GLY A 71 4.09 -0.17 -6.36
N GLY A 72 4.27 -0.41 -7.67
CA GLY A 72 3.88 -1.67 -8.31
C GLY A 72 4.61 -2.88 -7.71
N PRO A 73 5.95 -2.90 -7.77
CA PRO A 73 6.76 -3.94 -7.13
C PRO A 73 6.50 -4.08 -5.63
N THR A 74 6.30 -2.97 -4.91
CA THR A 74 5.99 -3.00 -3.47
C THR A 74 4.67 -3.72 -3.17
N MET A 75 3.62 -3.45 -3.96
CA MET A 75 2.33 -4.12 -3.79
C MET A 75 2.39 -5.61 -4.17
N SER A 76 3.03 -5.94 -5.29
CA SER A 76 3.16 -7.34 -5.73
C SER A 76 4.04 -8.16 -4.79
N PHE A 77 5.12 -7.57 -4.25
CA PHE A 77 5.97 -8.24 -3.26
C PHE A 77 5.22 -8.52 -1.96
N TYR A 78 4.50 -7.52 -1.43
CA TYR A 78 3.64 -7.74 -0.27
C TYR A 78 2.62 -8.87 -0.53
N GLN A 79 1.97 -8.87 -1.70
CA GLN A 79 1.00 -9.90 -2.05
C GLN A 79 1.63 -11.30 -2.06
N ALA A 80 2.78 -11.46 -2.72
CA ALA A 80 3.49 -12.73 -2.77
C ALA A 80 3.83 -13.25 -1.35
N VAL A 81 4.39 -12.38 -0.50
CA VAL A 81 4.74 -12.75 0.89
C VAL A 81 3.49 -13.04 1.74
N ALA A 82 2.41 -12.28 1.55
CA ALA A 82 1.17 -12.47 2.30
C ALA A 82 0.45 -13.77 1.92
N GLU A 83 0.57 -14.22 0.67
CA GLU A 83 -0.07 -15.44 0.16
C GLU A 83 0.81 -16.69 0.35
N GLN A 84 2.14 -16.55 0.30
CA GLN A 84 3.07 -17.68 0.24
C GLN A 84 4.01 -17.78 1.46
N GLY A 85 4.08 -16.73 2.29
CA GLY A 85 5.04 -16.62 3.39
C GLY A 85 6.39 -16.06 2.94
N VAL A 86 7.33 -16.01 3.89
CA VAL A 86 8.75 -15.73 3.62
C VAL A 86 9.48 -17.06 3.50
N GLU A 87 10.22 -17.26 2.41
CA GLU A 87 11.16 -18.38 2.24
C GLU A 87 12.40 -18.22 3.14
#